data_AF-A0A949TI64-F1
#
_entry.id   AF-A0A949TI64-F1
#
_cell.length_a   1.000
_cell.length_b   1.000
_cell.length_c   1.000
_cell.angle_alpha   90.00
_cell.angle_beta   90.00
_cell.angle_gamma   90.00
#
_symmetry.space_group_name_H-M   'P 1'
#
loop_
_entity.id
_entity.type
_entity.pdbx_description
1 polymer ?
#
loop_
_entity_poly.entity_id
_entity_poly.type
_entity_poly.pdbx_seq_one_letter_code
_entity_poly.pdbx_strand_id
1 'polypeptide(L)'
;MGDTAKPYVEDILAILKDEKVDSSIRSSAASALGKIEKLSLNQIPIILNFFYYPEEGYVDKWRFQTDFLAGGTEEVKTLLRGHSFPLKKFSASVYEMRLNDGTTLDAEEYHQELLSLEDQKYKMVISRQWQSKTGEAMQEWYFRHDKIMDFFLVQNFLGDSDEIQIRLNQHIGDPRFRGVYFLLANLLKPDAALQLRETLILYAANTNDHTVSDTFVKLLHSRVASLKNTSKVTN
;
A
#
# COMPACT_ATOMS: atom_id res chain seq x y z
N MET A 1 13.36 -21.07 3.29
CA MET A 1 14.33 -21.05 2.17
C MET A 1 14.85 -19.64 1.85
N GLY A 2 14.48 -18.58 2.59
CA GLY A 2 14.88 -17.20 2.25
C GLY A 2 16.36 -16.86 2.50
N ASP A 3 16.93 -17.28 3.63
CA ASP A 3 18.31 -16.88 3.98
C ASP A 3 19.40 -17.64 3.22
N THR A 4 19.14 -18.88 2.78
CA THR A 4 20.10 -19.72 2.06
C THR A 4 20.35 -19.27 0.61
N ALA A 5 19.46 -18.44 0.06
CA ALA A 5 19.50 -18.01 -1.33
C ALA A 5 20.00 -16.57 -1.53
N LYS A 6 20.27 -15.84 -0.43
CA LYS A 6 20.84 -14.47 -0.45
C LYS A 6 22.14 -14.32 -1.26
N PRO A 7 23.10 -15.27 -1.24
CA PRO A 7 24.33 -15.13 -2.03
C PRO A 7 24.10 -15.06 -3.54
N TYR A 8 22.96 -15.56 -4.02
CA TYR A 8 22.63 -15.64 -5.46
C TYR A 8 21.81 -14.44 -5.95
N VAL A 9 21.59 -13.42 -5.12
CA VAL A 9 20.78 -12.24 -5.50
C VAL A 9 21.37 -11.53 -6.72
N GLU A 10 22.69 -11.34 -6.78
CA GLU A 10 23.34 -10.71 -7.93
C GLU A 10 23.25 -11.57 -9.20
N ASP A 11 23.33 -12.89 -9.08
CA ASP A 11 23.16 -13.81 -10.21
C ASP A 11 21.71 -13.81 -10.72
N ILE A 12 20.73 -13.78 -9.81
CA ILE A 12 19.30 -13.67 -10.13
C ILE A 12 19.03 -12.31 -10.78
N LEU A 13 19.65 -11.23 -10.30
CA LEU A 13 19.58 -9.90 -10.91
C LEU A 13 20.25 -9.87 -12.29
N ALA A 14 21.32 -10.63 -12.52
CA ALA A 14 21.96 -10.77 -13.82
C ALA A 14 21.08 -11.54 -14.81
N ILE A 15 20.44 -12.63 -14.36
CA ILE A 15 19.44 -13.39 -15.14
C ILE A 15 18.25 -12.50 -15.47
N LEU A 16 17.80 -11.69 -14.50
CA LEU A 16 16.81 -10.67 -14.77
C LEU A 16 17.34 -9.76 -15.87
N LYS A 17 18.50 -9.10 -15.68
CA LYS A 17 19.13 -8.12 -16.60
C LYS A 17 19.47 -8.60 -18.02
N ASP A 18 19.44 -9.89 -18.30
CA ASP A 18 19.80 -10.44 -19.60
C ASP A 18 18.57 -10.53 -20.53
N GLU A 19 18.55 -9.70 -21.57
CA GLU A 19 17.47 -9.64 -22.57
C GLU A 19 17.40 -10.90 -23.47
N LYS A 20 18.46 -11.70 -23.53
CA LYS A 20 18.50 -12.94 -24.33
C LYS A 20 17.90 -14.13 -23.60
N VAL A 21 17.62 -14.01 -22.30
CA VAL A 21 17.01 -15.06 -21.48
C VAL A 21 15.50 -15.08 -21.69
N ASP A 22 14.94 -16.28 -21.81
CA ASP A 22 13.51 -16.50 -21.99
C ASP A 22 12.65 -15.81 -20.91
N SER A 23 11.50 -15.26 -21.32
CA SER A 23 10.61 -14.48 -20.46
C SER A 23 10.03 -15.30 -19.29
N SER A 24 9.80 -16.60 -19.48
CA SER A 24 9.30 -17.49 -18.41
C SER A 24 10.37 -17.77 -17.35
N ILE A 25 11.64 -17.83 -17.75
CA ILE A 25 12.80 -17.99 -16.87
C ILE A 25 13.02 -16.71 -16.06
N ARG A 26 12.95 -15.54 -16.70
CA ARG A 26 13.06 -14.23 -16.03
C ARG A 26 11.91 -13.97 -15.05
N SER A 27 10.69 -14.38 -15.39
CA SER A 27 9.54 -14.34 -14.48
C SER A 27 9.74 -15.19 -13.23
N SER A 28 10.26 -16.40 -13.42
CA SER A 28 10.61 -17.30 -12.32
C SER A 28 11.72 -16.71 -11.43
N ALA A 29 12.70 -16.02 -12.03
CA ALA A 29 13.76 -15.31 -11.32
C ALA A 29 13.23 -14.13 -10.47
N ALA A 30 12.30 -13.33 -11.00
CA ALA A 30 11.66 -12.24 -10.26
C ALA A 30 10.82 -12.77 -9.08
N SER A 31 10.09 -13.87 -9.30
CA SER A 31 9.34 -14.55 -8.24
C SER A 31 10.25 -15.12 -7.16
N ALA A 32 11.41 -15.67 -7.54
CA ALA A 32 12.42 -16.13 -6.62
C ALA A 32 13.00 -14.96 -5.81
N LEU A 33 13.34 -13.84 -6.46
CA LEU A 33 13.89 -12.65 -5.79
C LEU A 33 12.93 -12.09 -4.72
N GLY A 34 11.64 -11.98 -5.05
CA GLY A 34 10.61 -11.55 -4.09
C GLY A 34 10.34 -12.52 -2.94
N LYS A 35 10.83 -13.77 -3.03
CA LYS A 35 10.78 -14.77 -1.93
C LYS A 35 12.05 -14.81 -1.08
N ILE A 36 13.16 -14.25 -1.59
CA ILE A 36 14.48 -14.24 -0.93
C ILE A 36 14.64 -12.98 -0.07
N GLU A 37 14.07 -11.85 -0.49
CA GLU A 37 14.12 -10.59 0.25
C GLU A 37 12.77 -9.85 0.23
N LYS A 38 12.47 -9.10 1.29
CA LYS A 38 11.34 -8.15 1.29
C LYS A 38 11.78 -6.93 0.48
N LEU A 39 11.35 -6.87 -0.77
CA LEU A 39 11.82 -5.91 -1.77
C LEU A 39 11.90 -4.47 -1.24
N SER A 40 13.07 -3.84 -1.39
CA SER A 40 13.27 -2.42 -1.12
C SER A 40 13.05 -1.58 -2.40
N LEU A 41 12.60 -0.34 -2.25
CA LEU A 41 12.17 0.59 -3.32
C LEU A 41 13.16 0.73 -4.49
N ASN A 42 14.45 0.54 -4.25
CA ASN A 42 15.55 0.59 -5.22
C ASN A 42 15.67 -0.67 -6.11
N GLN A 43 15.04 -1.78 -5.76
CA GLN A 43 15.00 -3.02 -6.56
C GLN A 43 13.81 -3.05 -7.54
N ILE A 44 12.83 -2.17 -7.34
CA ILE A 44 11.61 -2.04 -8.15
C ILE A 44 11.92 -1.67 -9.63
N PRO A 45 12.81 -0.72 -9.94
CA PRO A 45 13.13 -0.36 -11.32
C PRO A 45 13.76 -1.48 -12.15
N ILE A 46 14.50 -2.40 -11.50
CA ILE A 46 15.17 -3.52 -12.17
C ILE A 46 14.13 -4.58 -12.58
N ILE A 47 13.08 -4.79 -11.79
CA ILE A 47 11.98 -5.71 -12.11
C ILE A 47 11.03 -5.11 -13.16
N LEU A 48 10.83 -3.78 -13.13
CA LEU A 48 9.97 -3.05 -14.08
C LEU A 48 10.46 -3.13 -15.53
N ASN A 49 11.77 -3.25 -15.76
CA ASN A 49 12.32 -3.30 -17.12
C ASN A 49 12.16 -4.66 -17.82
N PHE A 50 11.83 -5.75 -17.10
CA PHE A 50 11.95 -7.12 -17.64
C PHE A 50 10.71 -7.75 -18.28
N PHE A 51 9.54 -7.14 -18.14
CA PHE A 51 8.28 -7.72 -18.63
C PHE A 51 7.72 -7.03 -19.88
N TYR A 52 8.62 -6.37 -20.62
CA TYR A 52 8.32 -5.61 -21.83
C TYR A 52 8.13 -6.55 -23.04
N TYR A 53 6.96 -7.20 -23.14
CA TYR A 53 6.35 -7.95 -24.29
C TYR A 53 6.13 -9.47 -24.09
N PRO A 54 5.07 -10.08 -24.68
CA PRO A 54 3.64 -9.71 -24.67
C PRO A 54 2.68 -10.91 -24.48
N GLU A 55 1.49 -10.70 -23.92
CA GLU A 55 0.22 -11.19 -24.51
C GLU A 55 -0.90 -10.19 -24.17
N GLU A 56 -1.74 -9.91 -25.16
CA GLU A 56 -2.77 -8.86 -25.13
C GLU A 56 -3.82 -9.11 -24.03
N GLY A 57 -4.19 -8.05 -23.30
CA GLY A 57 -5.30 -8.07 -22.33
C GLY A 57 -4.94 -7.78 -20.87
N TYR A 58 -3.67 -7.63 -20.53
CA TYR A 58 -3.22 -7.44 -19.13
C TYR A 58 -2.67 -6.04 -18.81
N VAL A 59 -2.58 -5.15 -19.79
CA VAL A 59 -1.85 -3.88 -19.71
C VAL A 59 -2.37 -2.97 -18.58
N ASP A 60 -3.70 -2.87 -18.42
CA ASP A 60 -4.29 -1.93 -17.47
C ASP A 60 -4.21 -2.42 -16.01
N LYS A 61 -4.22 -3.75 -15.81
CA LYS A 61 -4.03 -4.39 -14.51
C LYS A 61 -2.62 -4.18 -13.95
N TRP A 62 -1.60 -4.19 -14.82
CA TRP A 62 -0.21 -4.01 -14.40
C TRP A 62 0.16 -2.54 -14.20
N ARG A 63 -0.50 -1.62 -14.92
CA ARG A 63 -0.39 -0.17 -14.70
C ARG A 63 -0.83 0.23 -13.30
N PHE A 64 -1.99 -0.28 -12.88
CA PHE A 64 -2.54 -0.02 -11.55
C PHE A 64 -1.61 -0.54 -10.44
N GLN A 65 -1.14 -1.78 -10.54
CA GLN A 65 -0.25 -2.35 -9.53
C GLN A 65 1.12 -1.68 -9.48
N THR A 66 1.63 -1.23 -10.62
CA THR A 66 2.91 -0.52 -10.71
C THR A 66 2.83 0.89 -10.11
N ASP A 67 1.79 1.65 -10.44
CA ASP A 67 1.54 2.99 -9.91
C ASP A 67 1.30 2.95 -8.38
N PHE A 68 0.52 1.96 -7.92
CA PHE A 68 0.22 1.70 -6.52
C PHE A 68 1.45 1.29 -5.70
N LEU A 69 2.29 0.39 -6.21
CA LEU A 69 3.50 -0.07 -5.51
C LEU A 69 4.66 0.95 -5.60
N ALA A 70 4.64 1.85 -6.59
CA ALA A 70 5.63 2.91 -6.76
C ALA A 70 5.25 4.26 -6.11
N GLY A 71 4.06 4.37 -5.52
CA GLY A 71 3.64 5.57 -4.78
C GLY A 71 3.24 6.77 -5.65
N GLY A 72 2.92 6.56 -6.94
CA GLY A 72 2.28 7.58 -7.78
C GLY A 72 3.14 8.79 -8.20
N THR A 73 4.44 8.61 -8.43
CA THR A 73 5.36 9.68 -8.90
C THR A 73 5.14 10.07 -10.37
N GLU A 74 5.32 11.34 -10.75
CA GLU A 74 5.06 11.87 -12.11
C GLU A 74 5.85 11.16 -13.23
N GLU A 75 7.02 10.63 -12.90
CA GLU A 75 7.87 9.87 -13.82
C GLU A 75 7.27 8.50 -14.18
N VAL A 76 6.56 7.87 -13.24
CA VAL A 76 5.82 6.61 -13.44
C VAL A 76 4.55 6.88 -14.25
N LYS A 77 3.86 8.00 -13.98
CA LYS A 77 2.65 8.42 -14.70
C LYS A 77 2.91 8.72 -16.18
N THR A 78 4.06 9.33 -16.48
CA THR A 78 4.48 9.64 -17.86
C THR A 78 4.76 8.38 -18.69
N LEU A 79 5.24 7.30 -18.05
CA LEU A 79 5.52 6.02 -18.70
C LEU A 79 4.24 5.19 -19.01
N LEU A 80 3.17 5.39 -18.24
CA LEU A 80 1.97 4.53 -18.27
C LEU A 80 0.87 5.00 -19.24
N ARG A 81 1.11 5.90 -20.21
CA ARG A 81 0.13 6.34 -21.24
C ARG A 81 -1.34 6.47 -20.72
N GLY A 82 -1.59 7.37 -19.78
CA GLY A 82 -2.81 8.19 -19.88
C GLY A 82 -3.83 8.21 -18.73
N HIS A 83 -3.82 7.32 -17.75
CA HIS A 83 -4.59 7.51 -16.51
C HIS A 83 -3.86 6.88 -15.33
N SER A 84 -3.17 7.70 -14.55
CA SER A 84 -2.64 7.29 -13.24
C SER A 84 -3.80 7.02 -12.30
N PHE A 85 -3.68 6.01 -11.44
CA PHE A 85 -4.68 5.82 -10.39
C PHE A 85 -4.71 7.10 -9.54
N PRO A 86 -5.88 7.71 -9.31
CA PRO A 86 -5.97 8.99 -8.63
C PRO A 86 -5.80 8.81 -7.13
N LEU A 87 -4.68 8.22 -6.68
CA LEU A 87 -4.46 7.73 -5.32
C LEU A 87 -4.82 8.76 -4.26
N LYS A 88 -4.35 10.00 -4.43
CA LYS A 88 -4.63 11.09 -3.49
C LYS A 88 -6.12 11.42 -3.42
N LYS A 89 -6.78 11.52 -4.57
CA LYS A 89 -8.21 11.88 -4.68
C LYS A 89 -9.11 10.74 -4.19
N PHE A 90 -8.84 9.51 -4.64
CA PHE A 90 -9.52 8.30 -4.19
C PHE A 90 -9.37 8.11 -2.68
N SER A 91 -8.16 8.28 -2.14
CA SER A 91 -7.92 8.19 -0.70
C SER A 91 -8.66 9.27 0.09
N ALA A 92 -8.79 10.48 -0.45
CA ALA A 92 -9.60 11.53 0.17
C ALA A 92 -11.09 11.16 0.17
N SER A 93 -11.63 10.63 -0.93
CA SER A 93 -13.01 10.13 -0.99
C SER A 93 -13.25 9.01 0.02
N VAL A 94 -12.32 8.06 0.15
CA VAL A 94 -12.38 6.99 1.17
C VAL A 94 -12.35 7.56 2.60
N TYR A 95 -11.58 8.62 2.83
CA TYR A 95 -11.53 9.31 4.12
C TYR A 95 -12.88 9.97 4.46
N GLU A 96 -13.47 10.71 3.52
CA GLU A 96 -14.80 11.32 3.71
C GLU A 96 -15.90 10.27 3.88
N MET A 97 -15.86 9.19 3.11
CA MET A 97 -16.74 8.03 3.29
C MET A 97 -16.62 7.51 4.73
N ARG A 98 -15.41 7.35 5.25
CA ARG A 98 -15.17 6.83 6.59
C ARG A 98 -15.63 7.78 7.69
N LEU A 99 -15.50 9.09 7.51
CA LEU A 99 -16.01 10.08 8.46
C LEU A 99 -17.53 10.00 8.63
N ASN A 100 -18.25 9.74 7.53
CA ASN A 100 -19.70 9.64 7.48
C ASN A 100 -20.24 8.23 7.78
N ASP A 101 -19.42 7.33 8.34
CA ASP A 101 -19.74 5.92 8.60
C ASP A 101 -20.22 5.14 7.36
N GLY A 102 -19.85 5.62 6.17
CA GLY A 102 -20.12 4.96 4.89
C GLY A 102 -19.28 3.71 4.68
N THR A 103 -19.79 2.81 3.84
CA THR A 103 -19.11 1.55 3.47
C THR A 103 -19.05 1.31 1.96
N THR A 104 -19.82 2.07 1.19
CA THR A 104 -19.93 1.97 -0.26
C THR A 104 -18.96 2.94 -0.93
N LEU A 105 -18.26 2.44 -1.94
CA LEU A 105 -17.34 3.24 -2.76
C LEU A 105 -18.10 3.96 -3.87
N ASP A 106 -17.68 5.20 -4.16
CA ASP A 106 -18.30 6.02 -5.20
C ASP A 106 -17.99 5.47 -6.61
N ALA A 107 -18.92 4.66 -7.10
CA ALA A 107 -18.81 4.04 -8.41
C ALA A 107 -19.12 5.00 -9.56
N GLU A 108 -19.77 6.13 -9.32
CA GLU A 108 -19.99 7.15 -10.34
C GLU A 108 -18.68 7.85 -10.68
N GLU A 109 -17.87 8.13 -9.66
CA GLU A 109 -16.58 8.82 -9.82
C GLU A 109 -15.41 7.87 -10.15
N TYR A 110 -15.39 6.65 -9.59
CA TYR A 110 -14.22 5.75 -9.64
C TYR A 110 -14.49 4.39 -10.30
N HIS A 111 -15.41 4.33 -11.26
CA HIS A 111 -15.81 3.05 -11.87
C HIS A 111 -14.63 2.21 -12.39
N GLN A 112 -13.71 2.83 -13.13
CA GLN A 112 -12.57 2.13 -13.75
C GLN A 112 -11.56 1.62 -12.71
N GLU A 113 -11.33 2.42 -11.68
CA GLU A 113 -10.52 2.08 -10.52
C GLU A 113 -11.10 0.89 -9.75
N LEU A 114 -12.42 0.87 -9.54
CA LEU A 114 -13.11 -0.20 -8.83
C LEU A 114 -13.09 -1.52 -9.60
N LEU A 115 -13.27 -1.48 -10.93
CA LEU A 115 -13.08 -2.65 -11.78
C LEU A 115 -11.66 -3.22 -11.66
N SER A 116 -10.66 -2.33 -11.60
CA SER A 116 -9.24 -2.73 -11.43
C SER A 116 -8.99 -3.36 -10.05
N LEU A 117 -9.64 -2.83 -9.00
CA LEU A 117 -9.52 -3.31 -7.62
C LEU A 117 -10.31 -4.62 -7.36
N GLU A 118 -11.37 -4.90 -8.12
CA GLU A 118 -12.21 -6.09 -7.99
C GLU A 118 -11.52 -7.38 -8.51
N ASP A 119 -10.30 -7.24 -9.03
CA ASP A 119 -9.49 -8.28 -9.65
C ASP A 119 -9.69 -9.70 -9.08
N GLN A 120 -9.85 -10.68 -9.97
CA GLN A 120 -10.15 -12.07 -9.59
C GLN A 120 -9.11 -12.71 -8.66
N LYS A 121 -7.84 -12.28 -8.71
CA LYS A 121 -6.75 -12.87 -7.92
C LYS A 121 -6.63 -12.22 -6.54
N TYR A 122 -6.67 -10.89 -6.47
CA TYR A 122 -6.40 -10.16 -5.23
C TYR A 122 -7.67 -9.71 -4.50
N LYS A 123 -8.77 -9.43 -5.23
CA LYS A 123 -10.09 -9.05 -4.71
C LYS A 123 -10.00 -7.97 -3.64
N MET A 124 -9.45 -6.81 -3.97
CA MET A 124 -9.29 -5.73 -2.99
C MET A 124 -10.62 -5.09 -2.64
N VAL A 125 -11.48 -4.96 -3.65
CA VAL A 125 -12.91 -4.65 -3.48
C VAL A 125 -13.75 -5.83 -3.95
N ILE A 126 -15.01 -5.85 -3.51
CA ILE A 126 -16.04 -6.78 -3.98
C ILE A 126 -17.26 -5.96 -4.39
N SER A 127 -17.91 -6.34 -5.47
CA SER A 127 -19.22 -5.79 -5.81
C SER A 127 -20.36 -6.64 -5.26
N ARG A 128 -21.47 -5.98 -4.95
CA ARG A 128 -22.77 -6.61 -4.66
C ARG A 128 -23.81 -6.03 -5.61
N GLN A 129 -24.52 -6.93 -6.27
CA GLN A 129 -25.65 -6.57 -7.12
C GLN A 129 -26.95 -6.76 -6.34
N TRP A 130 -27.85 -5.78 -6.42
CA TRP A 130 -29.17 -5.84 -5.84
C TRP A 130 -30.17 -5.07 -6.71
N GLN A 131 -31.46 -5.35 -6.54
CA GLN A 131 -32.52 -4.66 -7.28
C GLN A 131 -33.12 -3.56 -6.43
N SER A 132 -33.15 -2.35 -6.99
CA SER A 132 -33.88 -1.23 -6.41
C SER A 132 -35.38 -1.54 -6.33
N LYS A 133 -36.10 -0.79 -5.49
CA LYS A 133 -37.57 -0.81 -5.43
C LYS A 133 -38.22 -0.47 -6.78
N THR A 134 -37.50 0.20 -7.67
CA THR A 134 -37.91 0.54 -9.04
C THR A 134 -37.64 -0.58 -10.07
N GLY A 135 -36.99 -1.68 -9.66
CA GLY A 135 -36.60 -2.77 -10.55
C GLY A 135 -35.28 -2.56 -11.29
N GLU A 136 -34.60 -1.44 -11.05
CA GLU A 136 -33.28 -1.15 -11.62
C GLU A 136 -32.20 -2.00 -10.92
N ALA A 137 -31.33 -2.63 -11.72
CA ALA A 137 -30.18 -3.35 -11.21
C ALA A 137 -29.14 -2.35 -10.71
N MET A 138 -28.85 -2.36 -9.41
CA MET A 138 -27.80 -1.57 -8.78
C MET A 138 -26.60 -2.44 -8.47
N GLN A 139 -25.42 -1.85 -8.59
CA GLN A 139 -24.14 -2.48 -8.25
C GLN A 139 -23.36 -1.54 -7.35
N GLU A 140 -22.94 -2.05 -6.18
CA GLU A 140 -22.18 -1.30 -5.20
C GLU A 140 -20.87 -2.02 -4.88
N TRP A 141 -19.80 -1.26 -4.66
CA TRP A 141 -18.49 -1.79 -4.32
C TRP A 141 -18.11 -1.51 -2.87
N TYR A 142 -17.44 -2.48 -2.27
CA TYR A 142 -17.01 -2.45 -0.86
C TYR A 142 -15.57 -2.93 -0.77
N PHE A 143 -14.77 -2.36 0.14
CA PHE A 143 -13.49 -2.96 0.47
C PHE A 143 -13.68 -4.36 1.05
N ARG A 144 -12.87 -5.32 0.58
CA ARG A 144 -12.96 -6.70 1.07
C ARG A 144 -12.50 -6.85 2.52
N HIS A 145 -11.59 -5.98 2.96
CA HIS A 145 -11.01 -5.99 4.31
C HIS A 145 -10.68 -4.58 4.77
N ASP A 146 -10.80 -4.34 6.07
CA ASP A 146 -10.43 -3.07 6.71
C ASP A 146 -8.97 -2.69 6.43
N LYS A 147 -8.04 -3.66 6.40
CA LYS A 147 -6.62 -3.40 6.11
C LYS A 147 -6.38 -2.78 4.72
N ILE A 148 -7.28 -3.03 3.77
CA ILE A 148 -7.21 -2.44 2.44
C ILE A 148 -7.70 -1.00 2.50
N MET A 149 -8.81 -0.76 3.20
CA MET A 149 -9.29 0.60 3.47
C MET A 149 -8.23 1.42 4.21
N ASP A 150 -7.58 0.85 5.23
CA ASP A 150 -6.51 1.50 6.01
C ASP A 150 -5.34 1.95 5.13
N PHE A 151 -5.00 1.19 4.08
CA PHE A 151 -3.97 1.57 3.12
C PHE A 151 -4.32 2.87 2.37
N PHE A 152 -5.59 3.06 2.02
CA PHE A 152 -6.05 4.30 1.38
C PHE A 152 -6.20 5.42 2.42
N LEU A 153 -6.75 5.11 3.60
CA LEU A 153 -6.91 6.09 4.67
C LEU A 153 -5.57 6.70 5.06
N VAL A 154 -4.50 5.90 5.24
CA VAL A 154 -3.19 6.40 5.68
C VAL A 154 -2.59 7.43 4.74
N GLN A 155 -2.94 7.44 3.45
CA GLN A 155 -2.45 8.46 2.50
C GLN A 155 -2.84 9.89 2.91
N ASN A 156 -3.93 10.03 3.67
CA ASN A 156 -4.40 11.31 4.21
C ASN A 156 -3.66 11.77 5.46
N PHE A 157 -2.78 10.94 6.00
CA PHE A 157 -2.02 11.17 7.24
C PHE A 157 -0.49 11.20 6.98
N LEU A 158 -0.07 11.13 5.71
CA LEU A 158 1.34 11.20 5.32
C LEU A 158 1.71 12.61 4.87
N GLY A 159 2.79 13.13 5.44
CA GLY A 159 3.33 14.47 5.17
C GLY A 159 3.58 15.25 6.46
N ASP A 160 4.09 16.46 6.30
CA ASP A 160 4.63 17.27 7.40
C ASP A 160 3.81 18.58 7.58
N SER A 161 2.55 18.66 7.10
CA SER A 161 1.72 19.87 7.19
C SER A 161 0.93 19.96 8.50
N ASP A 162 0.59 21.18 8.91
CA ASP A 162 -0.21 21.44 10.11
C ASP A 162 -1.59 20.75 10.05
N GLU A 163 -2.20 20.69 8.87
CA GLU A 163 -3.47 19.98 8.64
C GLU A 163 -3.37 18.49 8.95
N ILE A 164 -2.25 17.85 8.59
CA ILE A 164 -1.99 16.44 8.89
C ILE A 164 -1.80 16.26 10.40
N GLN A 165 -1.07 17.15 11.05
CA GLN A 165 -0.86 17.08 12.50
C GLN A 165 -2.17 17.25 13.28
N ILE A 166 -3.04 18.17 12.85
CA ILE A 166 -4.39 18.35 13.41
C ILE A 166 -5.20 17.07 13.22
N ARG A 167 -5.20 16.50 12.01
CA ARG A 167 -5.92 15.27 11.67
C ARG A 167 -5.45 14.07 12.51
N LEU A 168 -4.13 13.94 12.71
CA LEU A 168 -3.55 12.93 13.61
C LEU A 168 -4.04 13.12 15.04
N ASN A 169 -4.09 14.35 15.56
CA ASN A 169 -4.56 14.56 16.94
C ASN A 169 -6.06 14.31 17.11
N GLN A 170 -6.87 14.62 16.09
CA GLN A 170 -8.33 14.43 16.13
C GLN A 170 -8.74 12.96 16.18
N HIS A 171 -8.00 12.08 15.52
CA HIS A 171 -8.43 10.69 15.29
C HIS A 171 -7.75 9.66 16.20
N ILE A 172 -6.98 10.05 17.21
CA ILE A 172 -6.24 9.09 18.07
C ILE A 172 -7.21 8.12 18.76
N GLY A 173 -8.30 8.65 19.32
CA GLY A 173 -9.30 7.86 20.04
C GLY A 173 -10.38 7.23 19.16
N ASP A 174 -10.35 7.44 17.83
CA ASP A 174 -11.37 6.91 16.93
C ASP A 174 -11.00 5.48 16.49
N PRO A 175 -11.77 4.45 16.88
CA PRO A 175 -11.49 3.07 16.49
C PRO A 175 -11.43 2.85 14.99
N ARG A 176 -12.13 3.69 14.20
CA ARG A 176 -12.19 3.61 12.73
C ARG A 176 -10.85 3.87 12.06
N PHE A 177 -9.95 4.60 12.73
CA PHE A 177 -8.63 4.99 12.23
C PHE A 177 -7.47 4.27 12.94
N ARG A 178 -7.74 3.36 13.88
CA ARG A 178 -6.69 2.65 14.62
C ARG A 178 -5.66 1.96 13.72
N GLY A 179 -6.12 1.33 12.64
CA GLY A 179 -5.26 0.66 11.65
C GLY A 179 -4.29 1.62 10.96
N VAL A 180 -4.70 2.87 10.73
CA VAL A 180 -3.86 3.93 10.15
C VAL A 180 -2.64 4.20 11.01
N TYR A 181 -2.80 4.36 12.33
CA TYR A 181 -1.66 4.57 13.23
C TYR A 181 -0.67 3.40 13.18
N PHE A 182 -1.16 2.17 13.09
CA PHE A 182 -0.28 0.99 13.00
C PHE A 182 0.52 0.96 11.70
N LEU A 183 -0.07 1.44 10.60
CA LEU A 183 0.66 1.64 9.34
C LEU A 183 1.70 2.76 9.46
N LEU A 184 1.34 3.88 10.08
CA LEU A 184 2.24 5.04 10.27
C LEU A 184 3.53 4.69 11.02
N ALA A 185 3.49 3.73 11.97
CA ALA A 185 4.69 3.23 12.64
C ALA A 185 5.78 2.73 11.67
N ASN A 186 5.35 2.21 10.50
CA ASN A 186 6.23 1.70 9.46
C ASN A 186 6.51 2.70 8.32
N LEU A 187 5.57 3.60 8.05
CA LEU A 187 5.63 4.50 6.89
C LEU A 187 6.29 5.84 7.19
N LEU A 188 6.15 6.37 8.40
CA LEU A 188 6.73 7.66 8.76
C LEU A 188 8.26 7.62 8.75
N LYS A 189 8.87 8.78 8.47
CA LYS A 189 10.31 9.00 8.72
C LYS A 189 10.63 8.74 10.20
N PRO A 190 11.85 8.31 10.54
CA PRO A 190 12.21 7.96 11.92
C PRO A 190 11.84 9.04 12.95
N ASP A 191 12.17 10.31 12.70
CA ASP A 191 11.90 11.41 13.63
C ASP A 191 10.39 11.66 13.80
N ALA A 192 9.64 11.68 12.70
CA ALA A 192 8.18 11.83 12.72
C ALA A 192 7.50 10.66 13.45
N ALA A 193 8.01 9.44 13.30
CA ALA A 193 7.49 8.27 14.02
C ALA A 193 7.76 8.34 15.53
N LEU A 194 8.91 8.88 15.95
CA LEU A 194 9.23 9.11 17.36
C LEU A 194 8.36 10.22 17.97
N GLN A 195 8.13 11.30 17.23
CA GLN A 195 7.20 12.37 17.65
C GLN A 195 5.78 11.84 17.81
N LEU A 196 5.26 11.12 16.81
CA LEU A 196 3.93 10.52 16.90
C LEU A 196 3.82 9.53 18.08
N ARG A 197 4.87 8.75 18.34
CA ARG A 197 4.93 7.87 19.53
C ARG A 197 4.73 8.67 20.82
N GLU A 198 5.42 9.80 20.98
CA GLU A 198 5.29 10.65 22.17
C GLU A 198 3.87 11.22 22.31
N THR A 199 3.28 11.70 21.21
CA THR A 199 1.88 12.14 21.19
C THR A 199 0.92 11.05 21.64
N LEU A 200 1.09 9.81 21.13
CA LEU A 200 0.23 8.68 21.49
C LEU A 200 0.39 8.25 22.95
N ILE A 201 1.60 8.32 23.51
CA ILE A 201 1.86 8.02 24.93
C ILE A 201 1.21 9.09 25.82
N LEU A 202 1.36 10.37 25.47
CA LEU A 202 0.73 11.47 26.21
C LEU A 202 -0.79 11.39 26.15
N TYR A 203 -1.36 11.07 24.98
CA TYR A 203 -2.79 10.82 24.84
C TYR A 203 -3.24 9.70 25.78
N ALA A 204 -2.59 8.54 25.74
CA ALA A 204 -2.92 7.40 26.57
C ALA A 204 -2.80 7.70 28.08
N ALA A 205 -1.78 8.46 28.50
CA ALA A 205 -1.63 8.88 29.88
C ALA A 205 -2.76 9.82 30.35
N ASN A 206 -3.27 10.67 29.46
CA ASN A 206 -4.33 11.63 29.78
C ASN A 206 -5.74 11.01 29.72
N THR A 207 -5.97 10.03 28.85
CA THR A 207 -7.30 9.44 28.61
C THR A 207 -7.48 8.03 29.16
N ASN A 208 -6.40 7.37 29.58
CA ASN A 208 -6.31 5.93 29.86
C ASN A 208 -6.65 5.01 28.67
N ASP A 209 -6.67 5.53 27.43
CA ASP A 209 -6.81 4.72 26.23
C ASP A 209 -5.43 4.34 25.66
N HIS A 210 -5.02 3.09 25.95
CA HIS A 210 -3.75 2.52 25.49
C HIS A 210 -3.88 1.73 24.18
N THR A 211 -5.06 1.72 23.54
CA THR A 211 -5.34 0.78 22.43
C THR A 211 -4.46 1.04 21.20
N VAL A 212 -4.11 2.30 20.95
CA VAL A 212 -3.24 2.68 19.83
C VAL A 212 -1.77 2.69 20.26
N SER A 213 -1.44 3.30 21.39
CA SER A 213 -0.07 3.56 21.82
C SER A 213 0.76 2.29 22.03
N ASP A 214 0.22 1.30 22.74
CA ASP A 214 0.94 0.05 23.04
C ASP A 214 1.35 -0.70 21.78
N THR A 215 0.43 -0.83 20.83
CA THR A 215 0.68 -1.54 19.57
C THR A 215 1.63 -0.74 18.68
N PHE A 216 1.46 0.59 18.61
CA PHE A 216 2.35 1.47 17.86
C PHE A 216 3.81 1.36 18.34
N VAL A 217 4.02 1.41 19.66
CA VAL A 217 5.36 1.28 20.27
C VAL A 217 6.00 -0.07 19.93
N LYS A 218 5.24 -1.17 20.02
CA LYS A 218 5.72 -2.52 19.67
C LYS A 218 6.15 -2.61 18.21
N LEU A 219 5.36 -2.05 17.29
CA LEU A 219 5.68 -2.01 15.86
C LEU A 219 6.93 -1.19 15.58
N LEU A 220 7.05 -0.01 16.20
CA LEU A 220 8.21 0.86 16.02
C LEU A 220 9.50 0.23 16.56
N HIS A 221 9.46 -0.42 17.73
CA HIS A 221 10.61 -1.17 18.26
C HIS A 221 11.03 -2.31 17.32
N SER A 222 10.06 -3.06 16.78
CA SER A 222 10.32 -4.15 15.84
C SER A 222 11.00 -3.65 14.57
N ARG A 223 10.55 -2.50 14.03
CA ARG A 223 11.16 -1.81 12.88
C ARG A 223 12.61 -1.40 13.17
N VAL A 224 12.91 -0.85 14.34
CA VAL A 224 14.28 -0.47 14.72
C VAL A 224 15.18 -1.69 14.86
N ALA A 225 14.67 -2.77 15.46
CA ALA A 225 15.41 -4.02 15.61
C ALA A 225 15.75 -4.66 14.26
N SER A 226 14.82 -4.66 13.30
CA SER A 226 15.09 -5.19 11.95
C SER A 226 16.16 -4.39 11.21
N LEU A 227 16.12 -3.05 11.31
CA LEU A 227 17.13 -2.17 10.70
C LEU A 227 18.55 -2.40 11.27
N LYS A 228 18.68 -2.60 12.58
CA LYS A 228 19.97 -2.89 13.22
C LYS A 228 20.56 -4.24 12.81
N ASN A 229 19.71 -5.25 12.63
CA ASN A 229 20.15 -6.57 12.20
C ASN A 229 20.61 -6.59 10.73
N THR A 230 19.97 -5.81 9.85
CA THR A 230 20.44 -5.65 8.47
C THR A 230 21.81 -4.99 8.37
N SER A 231 22.09 -3.97 9.20
CA SER A 231 23.40 -3.29 9.20
C SER A 231 24.56 -4.13 9.77
N LYS A 232 24.26 -5.15 10.58
CA LYS A 232 25.26 -6.08 11.14
C LYS A 232 25.65 -7.21 10.20
N VAL A 233 24.78 -7.59 9.27
CA VAL A 233 25.04 -8.66 8.28
C VAL A 233 25.86 -8.14 7.08
N THR A 234 25.89 -6.82 6.88
CA THR A 234 26.62 -6.16 5.78
C THR A 234 28.01 -5.65 6.15
N ASN A 235 28.51 -5.95 7.37
CA ASN A 235 29.85 -5.58 7.84
C ASN A 235 30.69 -6.82 8.18
#